data_AF-X1EEC4-F1
#
_entry.id   AF-X1EEC4-F1
#
_cell.length_a   1.000
_cell.length_b   1.000
_cell.length_c   1.000
_cell.angle_alpha   90.00
_cell.angle_beta   90.00
_cell.angle_gamma   90.00
#
_symmetry.space_group_name_H-M   'P 1'
#
loop_
_entity.id
_entity.type
_entity.pdbx_description
1 polymer ?
#
loop_
_entity_poly.entity_id
_entity_poly.type
_entity_poly.pdbx_seq_one_letter_code
_entity_poly.pdbx_strand_id
1 'polypeptide(L)'
;MKIGQNRIAVLIGKNGETKKDLEDALGVQINLDSKTGNCEVKPLIEHPKYGPLNTFIAEKILNAINRGFNPTKAMKLLDETFDIEVFNLYNLLGKSEKKIKRIKGRIIGRNGEMRRAIEKFAESYVSVYGKT
;
A
#
# COMPACT_ATOMS: atom_id res chain seq x y z
N MET A 1 -4.34 11.20 -5.21
CA MET A 1 -5.05 10.21 -4.36
C MET A 1 -5.25 10.70 -2.93
N LYS A 2 -6.09 10.04 -2.11
CA LYS A 2 -6.26 10.37 -0.68
C LYS A 2 -5.71 9.29 0.24
N ILE A 3 -4.80 9.69 1.14
CA ILE A 3 -4.17 8.83 2.14
C ILE A 3 -4.91 8.96 3.47
N GLY A 4 -5.18 7.82 4.11
CA GLY A 4 -5.77 7.79 5.43
C GLY A 4 -4.85 8.43 6.46
N GLN A 5 -5.40 9.23 7.37
CA GLN A 5 -4.62 9.98 8.37
C GLN A 5 -3.66 9.10 9.17
N ASN A 6 -4.11 7.90 9.54
CA ASN A 6 -3.32 6.92 10.27
C ASN A 6 -2.24 6.21 9.45
N ARG A 7 -2.12 6.52 8.15
CA ARG A 7 -1.09 5.99 7.24
C ARG A 7 -0.08 7.05 6.79
N ILE A 8 -0.35 8.34 7.01
CA ILE A 8 0.54 9.43 6.63
C ILE A 8 1.93 9.26 7.26
N ALA A 9 1.99 9.00 8.57
CA ALA A 9 3.27 8.81 9.27
C ALA A 9 4.06 7.59 8.73
N VAL A 10 3.37 6.53 8.31
CA VAL A 10 4.02 5.32 7.75
C VAL A 10 4.58 5.58 6.36
N LEU A 11 3.85 6.35 5.55
CA LEU A 11 4.28 6.77 4.21
C LEU A 11 5.47 7.73 4.30
N ILE A 12 5.47 8.68 5.24
CA ILE A 12 6.60 9.58 5.45
C ILE A 12 7.81 8.79 5.97
N GLY A 13 7.62 7.89 6.93
CA GLY A 13 8.72 7.16 7.58
C GLY A 13 9.49 8.02 8.59
N LYS A 14 10.44 7.41 9.31
CA LYS A 14 11.23 8.16 10.28
C LYS A 14 12.06 9.22 9.54
N ASN A 15 11.96 10.47 9.96
CA ASN A 15 12.66 11.59 9.31
C ASN A 15 12.39 11.74 7.80
N GLY A 16 11.29 11.19 7.27
CA GLY A 16 11.00 11.22 5.84
C GLY A 16 11.66 10.11 5.01
N GLU A 17 12.31 9.12 5.64
CA GLU A 17 13.08 8.08 4.95
C GLU A 17 12.26 7.32 3.91
N THR A 18 11.07 6.82 4.25
CA THR A 18 10.23 6.02 3.35
C THR A 18 9.84 6.81 2.11
N LYS A 19 9.44 8.07 2.31
CA LYS A 19 9.05 8.96 1.21
C LYS A 19 10.26 9.19 0.30
N LYS A 20 11.40 9.53 0.89
CA LYS A 20 12.63 9.82 0.15
C LYS A 20 13.11 8.60 -0.64
N ASP A 21 13.12 7.42 -0.04
CA ASP A 21 13.54 6.19 -0.70
C ASP A 21 12.67 5.89 -1.93
N LEU A 22 11.35 6.13 -1.84
CA LEU A 22 10.42 5.96 -2.95
C LEU A 22 10.66 7.02 -4.06
N GLU A 23 10.83 8.28 -3.67
CA GLU A 23 11.16 9.39 -4.60
C GLU A 23 12.47 9.10 -5.35
N ASP A 24 13.52 8.71 -4.63
CA ASP A 24 14.86 8.41 -5.17
C ASP A 24 14.91 7.12 -5.99
N ALA A 25 14.05 6.14 -5.70
CA ALA A 25 13.98 4.89 -6.47
C ALA A 25 13.33 5.10 -7.84
N LEU A 26 12.30 5.96 -7.91
CA LEU A 26 11.47 6.14 -9.10
C LEU A 26 11.70 7.46 -9.83
N GLY A 27 12.53 8.37 -9.30
CA GLY A 27 12.69 9.69 -9.90
C GLY A 27 11.38 10.47 -9.95
N VAL A 28 10.65 10.48 -8.84
CA VAL A 28 9.38 11.19 -8.71
C VAL A 28 9.39 12.10 -7.50
N GLN A 29 8.45 13.04 -7.45
CA GLN A 29 8.20 13.88 -6.28
C GLN A 29 6.81 13.54 -5.72
N ILE A 30 6.74 13.32 -4.41
CA ILE A 30 5.52 13.01 -3.67
C ILE A 30 5.13 14.23 -2.86
N ASN A 31 4.06 14.91 -3.28
CA ASN A 31 3.48 16.03 -2.57
C ASN A 31 2.34 15.52 -1.68
N LEU A 32 2.59 15.45 -0.38
CA LEU A 32 1.62 14.98 0.62
C LEU A 32 1.27 16.12 1.58
N ASP A 33 -0.02 16.48 1.61
CA ASP A 33 -0.56 17.36 2.64
C ASP A 33 -0.96 16.54 3.86
N SER A 34 -0.20 16.67 4.94
CA SER A 34 -0.42 15.95 6.19
C SER A 34 -1.74 16.31 6.90
N LYS A 35 -2.37 17.45 6.58
CA LYS A 35 -3.66 17.85 7.17
C LYS A 35 -4.83 17.24 6.44
N THR A 36 -4.82 17.25 5.11
CA THR A 36 -5.94 16.75 4.29
C THR A 36 -5.80 15.28 3.88
N GLY A 37 -4.58 14.76 3.88
CA GLY A 37 -4.21 13.46 3.31
C GLY A 37 -4.17 13.46 1.79
N ASN A 38 -4.28 14.62 1.13
CA ASN A 38 -4.14 14.72 -0.32
C ASN A 38 -2.70 14.43 -0.71
N CYS A 39 -2.54 13.48 -1.63
CA CYS A 39 -1.24 13.03 -2.10
C CYS A 39 -1.22 13.06 -3.63
N GLU A 40 -0.22 13.73 -4.18
CA GLU A 40 0.02 13.86 -5.61
C GLU A 40 1.44 13.36 -5.93
N VAL A 41 1.57 12.57 -6.98
CA VAL A 41 2.86 12.12 -7.50
C VAL A 41 3.17 12.90 -8.77
N LYS A 42 4.31 13.57 -8.82
CA LYS A 42 4.79 14.29 -10.00
C LYS A 42 6.05 13.63 -10.57
N PRO A 43 6.17 13.52 -11.90
CA PRO A 43 7.40 13.02 -12.50
C PRO A 43 8.54 14.04 -12.34
N LEU A 44 9.76 13.56 -12.12
CA LEU A 44 10.97 14.37 -12.28
C LEU A 44 11.65 13.94 -13.58
N ILE A 45 11.25 14.56 -14.69
CA ILE A 45 11.62 14.11 -16.05
C ILE A 45 13.14 14.05 -16.26
N GLU A 46 13.88 14.97 -15.65
CA GLU A 46 15.35 15.03 -15.76
C GLU A 46 16.07 14.06 -14.81
N HIS A 47 15.34 13.37 -13.93
CA HIS A 47 15.96 12.44 -12.99
C HIS A 47 16.43 11.18 -13.72
N PRO A 48 17.68 10.72 -13.51
CA PRO A 48 18.29 9.64 -14.30
C PRO A 48 17.58 8.28 -14.15
N LYS A 49 16.80 8.09 -13.08
CA LYS A 49 16.00 6.87 -12.84
C LYS A 49 14.54 7.00 -13.25
N TYR A 50 14.09 8.17 -13.72
CA TYR A 50 12.70 8.34 -14.11
C TYR A 50 12.40 7.54 -15.37
N GLY A 51 11.24 6.89 -15.38
CA GLY A 51 10.71 6.11 -16.48
C GLY A 51 9.21 6.36 -16.68
N PRO A 52 8.65 6.08 -17.86
CA PRO A 52 7.26 6.44 -18.20
C PRO A 52 6.19 5.90 -17.24
N LEU A 53 6.43 4.74 -16.62
CA LEU A 53 5.48 4.09 -15.70
C LEU A 53 5.74 4.43 -14.22
N ASN A 54 6.78 5.18 -13.89
CA ASN A 54 7.23 5.35 -12.51
C ASN A 54 6.22 6.09 -11.64
N THR A 55 5.48 7.05 -12.19
CA THR A 55 4.38 7.71 -11.46
C THR A 55 3.28 6.70 -11.10
N PHE A 56 2.92 5.82 -12.03
CA PHE A 56 1.95 4.76 -11.79
C PHE A 56 2.43 3.74 -10.75
N ILE A 57 3.70 3.31 -10.83
CA ILE A 57 4.30 2.42 -9.84
C ILE A 57 4.31 3.08 -8.45
N ALA A 58 4.67 4.36 -8.36
CA ALA A 58 4.64 5.11 -7.12
C ALA A 58 3.22 5.16 -6.54
N GLU A 59 2.19 5.42 -7.35
CA GLU A 59 0.79 5.39 -6.90
C GLU A 59 0.37 4.01 -6.38
N LYS A 60 0.83 2.92 -7.02
CA LYS A 60 0.58 1.56 -6.53
C LYS A 60 1.22 1.31 -5.17
N ILE A 61 2.47 1.73 -4.97
CA ILE A 61 3.18 1.63 -3.69
C ILE A 61 2.48 2.45 -2.60
N LEU A 62 2.10 3.69 -2.92
CA LEU A 62 1.35 4.56 -2.00
C LEU A 62 0.00 3.95 -1.62
N ASN A 63 -0.71 3.35 -2.59
CA ASN A 63 -1.96 2.63 -2.33
C ASN A 63 -1.72 1.41 -1.44
N ALA A 64 -0.66 0.63 -1.67
CA ALA A 64 -0.30 -0.51 -0.81
C ALA A 64 -0.09 -0.07 0.64
N ILE A 65 0.69 0.99 0.86
CA ILE A 65 0.92 1.56 2.20
C ILE A 65 -0.40 2.04 2.82
N ASN A 66 -1.26 2.70 2.03
CA ASN A 66 -2.58 3.17 2.47
C ASN A 66 -3.53 2.01 2.84
N ARG A 67 -3.35 0.83 2.23
CA ARG A 67 -4.08 -0.42 2.53
C ARG A 67 -3.41 -1.30 3.57
N GLY A 68 -2.50 -0.74 4.37
CA GLY A 68 -1.98 -1.39 5.57
C GLY A 68 -0.69 -2.19 5.38
N PHE A 69 -0.13 -2.25 4.17
CA PHE A 69 1.22 -2.78 3.99
C PHE A 69 2.26 -1.88 4.66
N ASN A 70 3.32 -2.48 5.20
CA ASN A 70 4.50 -1.72 5.63
C ASN A 70 5.34 -1.30 4.41
N PRO A 71 6.21 -0.30 4.54
CA PRO A 71 7.03 0.19 3.43
C PRO A 71 7.85 -0.92 2.75
N THR A 72 8.52 -1.77 3.53
CA THR A 72 9.36 -2.85 3.00
C THR A 72 8.59 -3.81 2.08
N LYS A 73 7.36 -4.19 2.45
CA LYS A 73 6.48 -5.02 1.61
C LYS A 73 5.93 -4.25 0.42
N ALA A 74 5.54 -2.98 0.61
CA ALA A 74 4.99 -2.17 -0.46
C ALA A 74 6.01 -1.91 -1.59
N MET A 75 7.28 -1.69 -1.23
CA MET A 75 8.39 -1.47 -2.18
C MET A 75 8.68 -2.68 -3.07
N LYS A 76 8.10 -3.86 -2.80
CA LYS A 76 8.17 -5.01 -3.72
C LYS A 76 7.54 -4.71 -5.08
N LEU A 77 6.62 -3.75 -5.17
CA LEU A 77 6.02 -3.31 -6.42
C LEU A 77 6.97 -2.54 -7.35
N LEU A 78 8.20 -2.27 -6.91
CA LEU A 78 9.27 -1.82 -7.82
C LEU A 78 9.72 -2.94 -8.77
N ASP A 79 9.51 -4.19 -8.37
CA ASP A 79 9.73 -5.36 -9.22
C ASP A 79 8.48 -5.59 -10.08
N GLU A 80 8.67 -5.64 -11.39
CA GLU A 80 7.59 -5.78 -12.38
C GLU A 80 6.85 -7.12 -12.27
N THR A 81 7.43 -8.13 -11.59
CA THR A 81 6.74 -9.40 -11.32
C THR A 81 5.74 -9.30 -10.16
N PHE A 82 5.72 -8.18 -9.44
CA PHE A 82 4.77 -7.94 -8.36
C PHE A 82 3.66 -6.99 -8.79
N ASP A 83 2.43 -7.33 -8.40
CA ASP A 83 1.27 -6.46 -8.51
C ASP A 83 0.49 -6.37 -7.20
N ILE A 84 -0.40 -5.40 -7.10
CA ILE A 84 -1.30 -5.20 -5.97
C ILE A 84 -2.75 -5.35 -6.41
N GLU A 85 -3.45 -6.27 -5.76
CA GLU A 85 -4.89 -6.44 -5.89
C GLU A 85 -5.60 -6.01 -4.59
N VAL A 86 -6.70 -5.26 -4.71
CA VAL A 86 -7.42 -4.70 -3.57
C VAL A 86 -8.88 -5.13 -3.56
N PHE A 87 -9.21 -6.06 -2.66
CA PHE A 87 -10.57 -6.58 -2.49
C PHE A 87 -11.39 -5.71 -1.54
N ASN A 88 -12.37 -4.97 -2.06
CA ASN A 88 -13.32 -4.25 -1.21
C ASN A 88 -14.36 -5.21 -0.61
N LEU A 89 -14.19 -5.55 0.67
CA LEU A 89 -15.04 -6.50 1.36
C LEU A 89 -16.50 -6.04 1.46
N TYR A 90 -16.78 -4.73 1.48
CA TYR A 90 -18.16 -4.25 1.46
C TYR A 90 -18.84 -4.48 0.11
N ASN A 91 -18.09 -4.36 -0.99
CA ASN A 91 -18.62 -4.64 -2.33
C ASN A 91 -18.90 -6.14 -2.49
N LEU A 92 -18.03 -6.99 -1.94
CA LEU A 92 -18.13 -8.45 -2.06
C LEU A 92 -19.14 -9.08 -1.10
N LEU A 93 -19.26 -8.55 0.12
CA LEU A 93 -19.96 -9.23 1.22
C LEU A 93 -21.12 -8.42 1.82
N GLY A 94 -21.28 -7.16 1.40
CA GLY A 94 -22.22 -6.20 1.97
C GLY A 94 -21.65 -5.43 3.18
N LYS A 95 -22.42 -4.49 3.71
CA LYS A 95 -21.99 -3.54 4.78
C LYS A 95 -22.19 -4.06 6.21
N SER A 96 -22.44 -5.36 6.39
CA SER A 96 -22.63 -5.93 7.73
C SER A 96 -21.31 -6.01 8.49
N GLU A 97 -21.12 -5.13 9.47
CA GLU A 97 -19.92 -5.09 10.31
C GLU A 97 -19.61 -6.44 10.98
N LYS A 98 -20.63 -7.15 11.47
CA LYS A 98 -20.46 -8.49 12.08
C LYS A 98 -19.93 -9.49 11.06
N LYS A 99 -20.45 -9.50 9.83
CA LYS A 99 -19.99 -10.38 8.74
C LYS A 99 -18.56 -10.05 8.36
N ILE A 100 -18.24 -8.76 8.18
CA ILE A 100 -16.92 -8.27 7.79
C ILE A 100 -15.87 -8.59 8.86
N LYS A 101 -16.16 -8.31 10.13
CA LYS A 101 -15.27 -8.66 11.26
C LYS A 101 -15.00 -10.18 11.31
N ARG A 102 -16.03 -11.01 11.12
CA ARG A 102 -15.89 -12.48 11.09
C ARG A 102 -15.01 -12.95 9.94
N ILE A 103 -15.21 -12.42 8.73
CA ILE A 103 -14.42 -12.82 7.56
C ILE A 103 -12.96 -12.36 7.69
N LYS A 104 -12.72 -11.11 8.11
CA LYS A 104 -11.35 -10.64 8.40
C LYS A 104 -10.65 -11.54 9.42
N GLY A 105 -11.34 -11.94 10.49
CA GLY A 105 -10.80 -12.87 11.49
C GLY A 105 -10.43 -14.24 10.91
N ARG A 106 -11.20 -14.76 9.94
CA ARG A 106 -10.91 -16.04 9.27
C ARG A 106 -9.73 -15.95 8.30
N ILE A 107 -9.61 -14.83 7.57
CA ILE A 107 -8.47 -14.58 6.67
C ILE A 107 -7.16 -14.48 7.48
N ILE A 108 -7.21 -13.80 8.64
CA ILE A 108 -6.05 -13.69 9.52
C ILE A 108 -5.75 -15.06 10.16
N GLY A 109 -6.77 -15.76 10.64
CA GLY A 109 -6.63 -17.00 11.40
C GLY A 109 -6.11 -16.77 12.82
N ARG A 110 -6.05 -17.83 13.62
CA ARG A 110 -5.50 -17.77 14.98
C ARG A 110 -4.04 -17.32 14.92
N ASN A 111 -3.67 -16.27 15.64
CA ASN A 111 -2.31 -15.74 15.66
C ASN A 111 -1.71 -15.48 14.25
N GLY A 112 -2.54 -15.17 13.26
CA GLY A 112 -2.08 -14.94 11.89
C GLY A 112 -1.67 -16.20 11.12
N GLU A 113 -1.99 -17.40 11.60
CA GLU A 113 -1.63 -18.68 10.96
C GLU A 113 -2.17 -18.78 9.53
N MET A 114 -3.45 -18.47 9.31
CA MET A 114 -4.05 -18.57 7.98
C MET A 114 -3.44 -17.56 7.02
N ARG A 115 -3.23 -16.32 7.47
CA ARG A 115 -2.54 -15.29 6.66
C ARG A 115 -1.14 -15.77 6.25
N ARG A 116 -0.35 -16.33 7.17
CA ARG A 116 0.99 -16.85 6.87
C ARG A 116 0.94 -18.04 5.90
N ALA A 117 -0.06 -18.90 6.00
CA ALA A 117 -0.26 -19.99 5.06
C ALA A 117 -0.56 -19.46 3.65
N ILE A 118 -1.44 -18.46 3.52
CA ILE A 118 -1.74 -17.81 2.23
C ILE A 118 -0.46 -17.19 1.65
N GLU A 119 0.27 -16.40 2.44
CA GLU A 119 1.51 -15.75 1.99
C GLU A 119 2.54 -16.79 1.50
N LYS A 120 2.65 -17.93 2.19
CA LYS A 120 3.58 -19.01 1.84
C LYS A 120 3.19 -19.74 0.56
N PHE A 121 1.94 -20.21 0.47
CA PHE A 121 1.52 -21.12 -0.60
C PHE A 121 1.12 -20.38 -1.89
N ALA A 122 0.68 -19.13 -1.78
CA ALA A 122 0.37 -18.30 -2.94
C ALA A 122 1.51 -17.35 -3.31
N GLU A 123 2.68 -17.48 -2.66
CA GLU A 123 3.87 -16.65 -2.89
C GLU A 123 3.56 -15.15 -2.96
N SER A 124 2.70 -14.69 -2.03
CA SER A 124 2.14 -13.35 -2.03
C SER A 124 2.25 -12.70 -0.65
N TYR A 125 1.92 -11.42 -0.58
CA TYR A 125 1.80 -10.69 0.69
C TYR A 125 0.37 -10.28 0.94
N VAL A 126 -0.09 -10.42 2.19
CA VAL A 126 -1.49 -10.16 2.56
C VAL A 126 -1.58 -9.08 3.64
N SER A 127 -2.35 -8.04 3.34
CA SER A 127 -2.80 -7.04 4.30
C SER A 127 -4.32 -7.15 4.46
N VAL A 128 -4.79 -7.14 5.71
CA VAL A 128 -6.22 -7.06 6.05
C VAL A 128 -6.42 -5.76 6.82
N TYR A 129 -7.06 -4.78 6.22
CA TYR A 129 -7.04 -3.41 6.71
C TYR A 129 -8.34 -2.65 6.42
N GLY A 130 -8.98 -2.17 7.49
CA GLY A 130 -10.23 -1.42 7.39
C GLY A 130 -11.35 -2.26 6.77
N LYS A 131 -11.80 -1.84 5.58
CA LYS A 131 -12.84 -2.51 4.75
C LYS A 131 -12.26 -3.31 3.57
N THR A 132 -10.95 -3.46 3.51
CA THR A 132 -10.20 -4.21 2.50
C THR A 132 -9.39 -5.31 3.14
#